data_AF-A0A101CTE2-F1
#
_entry.id   AF-A0A101CTE2-F1
#
_cell.length_a   1.000
_cell.length_b   1.000
_cell.length_c   1.000
_cell.angle_alpha   90.00
_cell.angle_beta   90.00
_cell.angle_gamma   90.00
#
_symmetry.space_group_name_H-M   'P 1'
#
loop_
_entity.id
_entity.type
_entity.pdbx_description
1 polymer ?
#
loop_
_entity_poly.entity_id
_entity_poly.type
_entity_poly.pdbx_seq_one_letter_code
_entity_poly.pdbx_strand_id
1 'polypeptide(L)'
;MAILKTKTMRLLKSFYIFSFLLLVSCGNQPQKISGVNETIEVSNMHWACDCADFVEVKFYKSNPNYEVKDTDCIFIEPSSKDNKIPDEYYDGEKSFEYHLELSGQFYIDKGVPDSYNQKTPEIPEKAKVFRYDSYKIIK
;
A
#
# COMPACT_ATOMS: atom_id res chain seq x y z
N MET A 1 -46.04 66.40 -21.02
CA MET A 1 -45.05 66.20 -22.10
C MET A 1 -44.10 65.11 -21.64
N ALA A 2 -44.14 63.95 -22.30
CA ALA A 2 -43.45 62.72 -21.90
C ALA A 2 -42.02 62.68 -22.43
N ILE A 3 -41.04 62.23 -21.63
CA ILE A 3 -39.74 61.71 -22.13
C ILE A 3 -39.31 60.47 -21.32
N LEU A 4 -38.70 59.55 -22.06
CA LEU A 4 -38.55 58.10 -21.92
C LEU A 4 -37.84 57.55 -20.67
N LYS A 5 -38.33 56.36 -20.27
CA LYS A 5 -37.61 55.33 -19.51
C LYS A 5 -36.49 54.70 -20.35
N THR A 6 -35.34 54.44 -19.73
CA THR A 6 -34.42 53.37 -20.15
C THR A 6 -34.07 52.49 -18.94
N LYS A 7 -34.51 51.23 -19.01
CA LYS A 7 -34.33 50.20 -18.00
C LYS A 7 -33.17 49.31 -18.43
N THR A 8 -32.01 49.46 -17.80
CA THR A 8 -30.83 48.63 -18.11
C THR A 8 -30.90 47.32 -17.35
N MET A 9 -31.23 46.24 -18.06
CA MET A 9 -31.10 44.85 -17.57
C MET A 9 -29.61 44.51 -17.42
N ARG A 10 -29.17 44.15 -16.21
CA ARG A 10 -27.94 43.37 -16.00
C ARG A 10 -28.30 41.97 -15.54
N LEU A 11 -28.43 41.07 -16.52
CA LEU A 11 -28.39 39.63 -16.33
C LEU A 11 -26.92 39.22 -16.21
N LEU A 12 -26.39 39.13 -14.99
CA LEU A 12 -25.16 38.40 -14.73
C LEU A 12 -25.54 36.99 -14.28
N LYS A 13 -25.42 36.08 -15.24
CA LYS A 13 -25.76 34.67 -15.16
C LYS A 13 -24.76 33.96 -14.24
N SER A 14 -25.34 33.35 -13.20
CA SER A 14 -24.92 32.12 -12.54
C SER A 14 -24.03 31.22 -13.41
N PHE A 15 -22.75 31.08 -13.05
CA PHE A 15 -21.85 30.00 -13.51
C PHE A 15 -20.66 29.91 -12.53
N TYR A 16 -20.84 29.30 -11.36
CA TYR A 16 -19.70 28.96 -10.46
C TYR A 16 -19.98 27.69 -9.63
N ILE A 17 -20.65 26.70 -10.21
CA ILE A 17 -20.83 25.38 -9.58
C ILE A 17 -20.51 24.30 -10.62
N PHE A 18 -19.29 24.26 -11.13
CA PHE A 18 -18.83 23.16 -11.98
C PHE A 18 -17.29 23.09 -12.02
N SER A 19 -16.65 22.89 -10.87
CA SER A 19 -15.20 22.54 -10.79
C SER A 19 -14.80 21.99 -9.41
N PHE A 20 -15.61 21.11 -8.84
CA PHE A 20 -15.20 20.36 -7.64
C PHE A 20 -15.61 18.88 -7.74
N LEU A 21 -15.43 18.32 -8.94
CA LEU A 21 -15.60 16.90 -9.23
C LEU A 21 -14.49 16.60 -10.23
N LEU A 22 -13.37 16.02 -9.76
CA LEU A 22 -12.38 15.21 -10.51
C LEU A 22 -10.99 15.24 -9.83
N LEU A 23 -10.89 14.80 -8.58
CA LEU A 23 -9.62 14.33 -8.02
C LEU A 23 -9.85 13.08 -7.16
N VAL A 24 -10.66 12.13 -7.66
CA VAL A 24 -10.55 10.75 -7.15
C VAL A 24 -9.35 10.14 -7.88
N SER A 25 -8.15 10.53 -7.44
CA SER A 25 -6.92 9.88 -7.87
C SER A 25 -7.01 8.42 -7.43
N CYS A 26 -7.04 7.51 -8.39
CA CYS A 26 -7.01 6.09 -8.13
C CYS A 26 -5.57 5.73 -7.70
N GLY A 27 -5.25 5.92 -6.43
CA GLY A 27 -3.93 5.61 -5.87
C GLY A 27 -3.63 4.11 -5.91
N ASN A 28 -2.34 3.77 -5.99
CA ASN A 28 -1.89 2.37 -5.85
C ASN A 28 -1.88 1.93 -4.37
N GLN A 29 -1.71 2.87 -3.44
CA GLN A 29 -1.82 2.66 -2.00
C GLN A 29 -3.21 2.14 -1.61
N PRO A 30 -3.29 1.02 -0.87
CA PRO A 30 -4.56 0.58 -0.30
C PRO A 30 -5.02 1.53 0.82
N GLN A 31 -6.34 1.68 0.97
CA GLN A 31 -6.92 2.72 1.84
C GLN A 31 -7.72 2.17 3.02
N LYS A 32 -8.27 0.95 2.93
CA LYS A 32 -9.19 0.42 3.94
C LYS A 32 -8.46 -0.57 4.84
N ILE A 33 -8.24 -0.20 6.09
CA ILE A 33 -7.69 -1.10 7.11
C ILE A 33 -8.80 -2.07 7.60
N SER A 34 -8.43 -3.33 7.87
CA SER A 34 -9.37 -4.38 8.29
C SER A 34 -10.01 -4.11 9.66
N GLY A 35 -9.31 -3.42 10.56
CA GLY A 35 -9.70 -3.28 11.97
C GLY A 35 -9.34 -4.50 12.82
N VAL A 36 -8.68 -5.51 12.24
CA VAL A 36 -8.32 -6.77 12.90
C VAL A 36 -6.81 -6.80 13.12
N ASN A 37 -6.41 -6.71 14.38
CA ASN A 37 -5.01 -6.87 14.77
C ASN A 37 -4.60 -8.34 14.69
N GLU A 38 -3.49 -8.59 14.00
CA GLU A 38 -2.92 -9.90 13.77
C GLU A 38 -1.41 -9.87 14.05
N THR A 39 -0.84 -11.04 14.29
CA THR A 39 0.61 -11.25 14.31
C THR A 39 0.95 -12.31 13.27
N ILE A 40 1.83 -11.97 12.33
CA ILE A 40 2.24 -12.85 11.24
C ILE A 40 3.76 -13.04 11.26
N GLU A 41 4.21 -14.25 10.92
CA GLU A 41 5.61 -14.53 10.61
C GLU A 41 5.78 -14.48 9.09
N VAL A 42 6.71 -13.67 8.59
CA VAL A 42 7.00 -13.57 7.15
C VAL A 42 8.48 -13.77 6.85
N SER A 43 8.77 -14.34 5.69
CA SER A 43 10.11 -14.41 5.11
C SER A 43 10.19 -13.56 3.84
N ASN A 44 11.36 -12.98 3.58
CA ASN A 44 11.59 -12.22 2.36
C ASN A 44 11.90 -13.17 1.21
N MET A 45 11.16 -13.03 0.11
CA MET A 45 11.40 -13.70 -1.15
C MET A 45 12.14 -12.73 -2.05
N HIS A 46 13.46 -12.92 -2.15
CA HIS A 46 14.35 -12.14 -3.01
C HIS A 46 14.03 -12.36 -4.49
N TRP A 47 12.91 -11.80 -4.95
CA TRP A 47 12.48 -11.87 -6.33
C TRP A 47 13.37 -11.00 -7.23
N ALA A 48 13.50 -11.40 -8.49
CA ALA A 48 14.10 -10.58 -9.54
C ALA A 48 13.08 -9.62 -10.21
N CYS A 49 11.85 -9.51 -9.66
CA CYS A 49 10.79 -8.60 -10.13
C CYS A 49 10.44 -7.51 -9.11
N ASP A 50 9.76 -6.47 -9.60
CA ASP A 50 9.03 -5.54 -8.73
C ASP A 50 7.66 -6.09 -8.37
N CYS A 51 7.64 -6.92 -7.35
CA CYS A 51 6.49 -7.66 -6.90
C CYS A 51 6.47 -7.69 -5.37
N ALA A 52 5.36 -8.14 -4.78
CA ALA A 52 5.29 -8.40 -3.36
C ALA A 52 6.35 -9.43 -2.96
N ASP A 53 7.16 -9.11 -1.95
CA ASP A 53 8.40 -9.82 -1.62
C ASP A 53 8.39 -10.45 -0.23
N PHE A 54 7.22 -10.56 0.41
CA PHE A 54 7.08 -11.29 1.66
C PHE A 54 6.07 -12.41 1.56
N VAL A 55 6.36 -13.57 2.13
CA VAL A 55 5.41 -14.68 2.21
C VAL A 55 5.23 -15.09 3.67
N GLU A 56 4.00 -15.42 4.07
CA GLU A 56 3.77 -15.93 5.41
C GLU A 56 4.42 -17.30 5.59
N VAL A 57 5.26 -17.44 6.62
CA VAL A 57 6.05 -18.65 6.91
C VAL A 57 5.14 -19.88 7.06
N LYS A 58 3.89 -19.68 7.52
CA LYS A 58 2.89 -20.75 7.71
C LYS A 58 2.59 -21.54 6.43
N PHE A 59 2.81 -20.98 5.23
CA PHE A 59 2.50 -21.68 3.98
C PHE A 59 3.43 -22.88 3.73
N TYR A 60 4.71 -22.76 4.05
CA TYR A 60 5.71 -23.80 3.80
C TYR A 60 6.24 -24.47 5.07
N LYS A 61 6.11 -23.85 6.25
CA LYS A 61 6.57 -24.44 7.53
C LYS A 61 5.94 -25.79 7.84
N SER A 62 4.64 -25.96 7.54
CA SER A 62 3.93 -27.24 7.74
C SER A 62 3.90 -28.13 6.50
N ASN A 63 4.36 -27.63 5.35
CA ASN A 63 4.39 -28.36 4.09
C ASN A 63 5.67 -28.02 3.32
N PRO A 64 6.77 -28.76 3.54
CA PRO A 64 8.06 -28.45 2.91
C PRO A 64 8.06 -28.63 1.38
N ASN A 65 7.04 -29.30 0.84
CA ASN A 65 6.85 -29.45 -0.61
C ASN A 65 5.95 -28.34 -1.19
N TYR A 66 5.57 -27.34 -0.39
CA TYR A 66 4.79 -26.20 -0.87
C TYR A 66 5.66 -25.33 -1.76
N GLU A 67 5.24 -25.17 -3.01
CA GLU A 67 5.84 -24.22 -3.94
C GLU A 67 5.16 -22.86 -3.76
N VAL A 68 5.92 -21.89 -3.26
CA VAL A 68 5.44 -20.52 -3.06
C VAL A 68 5.12 -19.90 -4.40
N LYS A 69 3.90 -19.33 -4.52
CA LYS A 69 3.45 -18.61 -5.70
C LYS A 69 3.58 -17.11 -5.48
N ASP A 70 3.68 -16.37 -6.58
CA ASP A 70 3.57 -14.91 -6.60
C ASP A 70 2.31 -14.41 -5.86
N THR A 71 1.17 -15.10 -6.03
CA THR A 71 -0.10 -14.75 -5.38
C THR A 71 -0.11 -14.94 -3.86
N ASP A 72 0.85 -15.69 -3.31
CA ASP A 72 0.99 -15.89 -1.86
C ASP A 72 1.77 -14.73 -1.22
N CYS A 73 2.48 -13.95 -2.03
CA CYS A 73 3.29 -12.86 -1.55
C CYS A 73 2.46 -11.62 -1.22
N ILE A 74 2.92 -10.89 -0.21
CA ILE A 74 2.32 -9.68 0.32
C ILE A 74 3.37 -8.57 0.36
N PHE A 75 2.92 -7.32 0.28
CA PHE A 75 3.74 -6.20 0.70
C PHE A 75 3.62 -5.99 2.20
N ILE A 76 4.64 -5.40 2.80
CA ILE A 76 4.60 -4.92 4.18
C ILE A 76 4.91 -3.42 4.21
N GLU A 77 4.27 -2.67 5.10
CA GLU A 77 4.57 -1.25 5.32
C GLU A 77 4.52 -0.88 6.81
N PRO A 78 5.43 -0.02 7.30
CA PRO A 78 5.38 0.40 8.69
C PRO A 78 4.24 1.39 8.91
N SER A 79 3.59 1.34 10.08
CA SER A 79 2.53 2.28 10.42
C SER A 79 3.06 3.70 10.71
N SER A 80 4.35 3.82 11.00
CA SER A 80 5.08 5.08 11.19
C SER A 80 6.53 4.96 10.71
N LYS A 81 7.16 6.09 10.34
CA LYS A 81 8.58 6.08 9.89
C LYS A 81 9.55 5.58 10.96
N ASP A 82 9.22 5.78 12.24
CA ASP A 82 10.06 5.39 13.37
C ASP A 82 10.08 3.86 13.58
N ASN A 83 9.09 3.16 13.03
CA ASN A 83 8.97 1.71 13.10
C ASN A 83 9.50 1.01 11.84
N LYS A 84 10.26 1.68 10.96
CA LYS A 84 10.82 1.03 9.77
C LYS A 84 11.78 -0.10 10.18
N ILE A 85 11.69 -1.25 9.51
CA ILE A 85 12.68 -2.32 9.60
C ILE A 85 14.05 -1.77 9.13
N PRO A 86 15.17 -2.05 9.84
CA PRO A 86 16.46 -1.47 9.51
C PRO A 86 16.93 -1.97 8.15
N ASP A 87 17.60 -1.11 7.37
CA ASP A 87 18.06 -1.47 6.02
C ASP A 87 19.02 -2.68 6.05
N GLU A 88 19.74 -2.87 7.16
CA GLU A 88 20.62 -4.02 7.40
C GLU A 88 19.90 -5.37 7.43
N TYR A 89 18.57 -5.42 7.60
CA TYR A 89 17.81 -6.66 7.45
C TYR A 89 17.76 -7.10 5.98
N TYR A 90 17.65 -6.14 5.06
CA TYR A 90 17.53 -6.36 3.63
C TYR A 90 18.89 -6.61 2.96
N ASP A 91 19.98 -6.22 3.62
CA ASP A 91 21.34 -6.43 3.14
C ASP A 91 21.81 -7.89 3.31
N GLY A 92 22.00 -8.60 2.20
CA GLY A 92 22.73 -9.86 2.13
C GLY A 92 22.03 -11.05 2.79
N GLU A 93 22.78 -11.83 3.58
CA GLU A 93 22.38 -13.14 4.11
C GLU A 93 21.29 -13.07 5.21
N LYS A 94 21.11 -11.92 5.87
CA LYS A 94 20.20 -11.80 7.02
C LYS A 94 18.75 -12.08 6.67
N SER A 95 18.26 -11.58 5.54
CA SER A 95 16.88 -11.83 5.12
C SER A 95 16.64 -13.28 4.65
N PHE A 96 17.70 -14.05 4.39
CA PHE A 96 17.62 -15.49 4.13
C PHE A 96 17.64 -16.33 5.42
N GLU A 97 18.34 -15.86 6.45
CA GLU A 97 18.46 -16.57 7.73
C GLU A 97 17.37 -16.19 8.75
N TYR A 98 16.80 -14.99 8.65
CA TYR A 98 15.89 -14.44 9.65
C TYR A 98 14.52 -14.12 9.05
N HIS A 99 13.49 -14.40 9.84
CA HIS A 99 12.11 -14.03 9.56
C HIS A 99 11.72 -12.77 10.35
N LEU A 100 10.62 -12.16 9.93
CA LEU A 100 10.01 -11.06 10.65
C LEU A 100 8.74 -11.57 11.33
N GLU A 101 8.64 -11.37 12.64
CA GLU A 101 7.36 -11.38 13.35
C GLU A 101 6.80 -9.96 13.32
N LEU A 102 5.65 -9.77 12.66
CA LEU A 102 5.01 -8.48 12.48
C LEU A 102 3.68 -8.45 13.21
N SER A 103 3.44 -7.43 14.03
CA SER A 103 2.12 -7.18 14.64
C SER A 103 1.49 -5.95 14.01
N GLY A 104 0.25 -6.08 13.53
CA GLY A 104 -0.41 -5.04 12.75
C GLY A 104 -1.71 -5.50 12.12
N GLN A 105 -2.07 -4.95 10.97
CA GLN A 105 -3.35 -5.20 10.31
C GLN A 105 -3.18 -5.28 8.79
N PHE A 106 -3.97 -6.13 8.14
CA PHE A 106 -4.12 -6.10 6.70
C PHE A 106 -4.97 -4.92 6.23
N TYR A 107 -4.65 -4.41 5.06
CA TYR A 107 -5.62 -3.70 4.25
C TYR A 107 -6.64 -4.69 3.66
N ILE A 108 -7.90 -4.24 3.56
CA ILE A 108 -9.00 -4.97 2.92
C ILE A 108 -8.79 -4.98 1.40
N ASP A 109 -8.38 -3.84 0.84
CA ASP A 109 -8.08 -3.69 -0.57
C ASP A 109 -6.62 -4.05 -0.89
N LYS A 110 -6.41 -4.62 -2.08
CA LYS A 110 -5.07 -4.85 -2.61
C LYS A 110 -4.48 -3.55 -3.14
N GLY A 111 -3.16 -3.42 -3.04
CA GLY A 111 -2.44 -2.26 -3.55
C GLY A 111 -0.93 -2.47 -3.54
N VAL A 112 -0.21 -1.37 -3.72
CA VAL A 112 1.24 -1.26 -3.58
C VAL A 112 1.48 -0.12 -2.58
N PRO A 113 2.19 -0.35 -1.47
CA PRO A 113 2.34 0.67 -0.46
C PRO A 113 3.22 1.83 -0.97
N ASP A 114 2.94 3.05 -0.53
CA ASP A 114 3.70 4.25 -0.87
C ASP A 114 5.15 4.17 -0.34
N SER A 115 5.40 3.31 0.67
CA SER A 115 6.73 3.01 1.17
C SER A 115 7.51 2.01 0.31
N TYR A 116 6.90 1.43 -0.72
CA TYR A 116 7.56 0.47 -1.61
C TYR A 116 8.62 1.19 -2.44
N ASN A 117 9.85 0.67 -2.40
CA ASN A 117 10.94 1.17 -3.22
C ASN A 117 11.05 0.31 -4.49
N GLN A 118 10.53 0.83 -5.59
CA GLN A 118 10.56 0.17 -6.89
C GLN A 118 12.02 0.02 -7.39
N LYS A 119 12.39 -1.20 -7.80
CA LYS A 119 13.75 -1.64 -8.14
C LYS A 119 14.01 -1.71 -9.65
N THR A 120 12.95 -1.75 -10.46
CA THR A 120 12.94 -1.93 -11.91
C THR A 120 11.96 -0.94 -12.58
N PRO A 121 11.93 -0.81 -13.92
CA PRO A 121 10.92 -0.01 -14.61
C PRO A 121 9.51 -0.63 -14.65
N GLU A 122 9.35 -1.89 -14.23
CA GLU A 122 8.07 -2.60 -14.24
C GLU A 122 7.09 -1.98 -13.23
N ILE A 123 5.82 -1.87 -13.59
CA ILE A 123 4.80 -1.38 -12.67
C ILE A 123 4.41 -2.55 -11.76
N PRO A 124 4.61 -2.44 -10.42
CA PRO A 124 4.31 -3.55 -9.52
C PRO A 124 2.82 -3.90 -9.55
N GLU A 125 2.52 -5.19 -9.57
CA GLU A 125 1.14 -5.66 -9.44
C GLU A 125 0.60 -5.42 -8.03
N LYS A 126 -0.72 -5.19 -7.92
CA LYS A 126 -1.39 -4.99 -6.64
C LYS A 126 -1.49 -6.32 -5.87
N ALA A 127 -0.98 -6.33 -4.64
CA ALA A 127 -1.03 -7.48 -3.75
C ALA A 127 -1.70 -7.14 -2.42
N LYS A 128 -1.82 -8.12 -1.51
CA LYS A 128 -2.21 -7.82 -0.13
C LYS A 128 -1.11 -6.97 0.52
N VAL A 129 -1.50 -6.07 1.41
CA VAL A 129 -0.56 -5.23 2.15
C VAL A 129 -0.81 -5.40 3.64
N PHE A 130 0.24 -5.71 4.39
CA PHE A 130 0.22 -5.77 5.84
C PHE A 130 0.88 -4.52 6.42
N ARG A 131 0.10 -3.68 7.11
CA ARG A 131 0.59 -2.50 7.81
C ARG A 131 0.97 -2.89 9.24
N TYR A 132 2.26 -2.85 9.56
CA TYR A 132 2.76 -3.29 10.86
C TYR A 132 3.01 -2.11 11.81
N ASP A 133 2.60 -2.29 13.07
CA ASP A 133 2.84 -1.35 14.17
C ASP A 133 4.12 -1.66 14.94
N SER A 134 4.57 -2.92 14.90
CA SER A 134 5.84 -3.35 15.48
C SER A 134 6.37 -4.57 14.74
N TYR A 135 7.67 -4.81 14.86
CA TYR A 135 8.34 -5.97 14.28
C TYR A 135 9.35 -6.56 15.26
N LYS A 136 9.67 -7.84 15.08
CA LYS A 136 10.85 -8.50 15.64
C LYS A 136 11.55 -9.29 14.55
N ILE A 137 12.87 -9.24 14.55
CA ILE A 137 13.71 -10.10 13.71
C ILE A 137 13.95 -11.39 14.50
N ILE A 138 13.51 -12.53 13.96
CA ILE A 138 13.59 -13.84 14.60
C ILE A 138 14.38 -14.80 13.70
N LYS A 139 15.09 -15.75 14.32
CA LYS A 139 15.89 -16.77 13.62
C LYS A 139 15.09 -18.06 13.45
#